data_AF-A0A9D1XQQ2-F1
#
_entry.id   AF-A0A9D1XQQ2-F1
#
_cell.length_a   1.000
_cell.length_b   1.000
_cell.length_c   1.000
_cell.angle_alpha   90.00
_cell.angle_beta   90.00
_cell.angle_gamma   90.00
#
_symmetry.space_group_name_H-M   'P 1'
#
loop_
_entity.id
_entity.type
_entity.pdbx_description
1 polymer ?
#
loop_
_entity_poly.entity_id
_entity_poly.type
_entity_poly.pdbx_seq_one_letter_code
_entity_poly.pdbx_strand_id
1 'polypeptide(L)'
;MKRIVMSILIGACGLWSGLRAQVPGSGIPDLQALYASVETDARETTAPLIGISASRTSDGGSRIGAAYVQAVVKAGGIPVVIPAVTDEQVLRGIIGRLDGLVLSGGADVNPQWYKEEPREELAQVDPTRDLYELKLIKLATDRDLPVLGICRGLQLLNVAFGGTLYQDIPTQRTHYVKHNQELPGSYGSHRAYIKKESRLASILGKDSVTINSFHHQAIKDLAPAFKPVAYAADGIIEAIEAPGRPILGVQWHPEALTQGGDTTMLKIFKHLINVSHHD
;
A
#
# COMPACT_ATOMS: atom_id res chain seq x y z
N MET A 1 -44.36 23.32 47.62
CA MET A 1 -43.54 22.35 46.86
C MET A 1 -44.28 21.97 45.58
N LYS A 2 -43.86 22.52 44.44
CA LYS A 2 -44.34 22.16 43.09
C LYS A 2 -43.18 22.35 42.10
N ARG A 3 -42.71 21.28 41.47
CA ARG A 3 -42.78 21.06 40.01
C ARG A 3 -41.94 19.85 39.61
N ILE A 4 -42.57 19.05 38.78
CA ILE A 4 -42.07 17.92 38.00
C ILE A 4 -41.19 18.45 36.87
N VAL A 5 -40.05 17.79 36.58
CA VAL A 5 -39.55 17.64 35.20
C VAL A 5 -38.98 16.23 35.05
N MET A 6 -39.53 15.55 34.05
CA MET A 6 -39.17 14.26 33.50
C MET A 6 -38.12 14.49 32.41
N SER A 7 -37.09 13.64 32.27
CA SER A 7 -36.46 13.37 30.97
C SER A 7 -35.60 12.11 30.99
N ILE A 8 -35.92 11.26 30.03
CA ILE A 8 -35.34 9.98 29.65
C ILE A 8 -34.01 10.23 28.92
N LEU A 9 -32.99 9.41 29.17
CA LEU A 9 -31.85 9.26 28.26
C LEU A 9 -31.78 7.81 27.76
N ILE A 10 -32.22 7.64 26.52
CA ILE A 10 -32.05 6.45 25.69
C ILE A 10 -30.65 6.56 25.07
N GLY A 11 -29.72 5.69 25.49
CA GLY A 11 -28.47 5.47 24.78
C GLY A 11 -28.71 4.51 23.63
N ALA A 12 -28.89 5.04 22.42
CA ALA A 12 -28.93 4.25 21.19
C ALA A 12 -27.64 4.47 20.41
N CYS A 13 -26.93 3.36 20.17
CA CYS A 13 -25.83 3.22 19.21
C CYS A 13 -26.14 3.96 17.89
N GLY A 14 -25.37 5.01 17.61
CA GLY A 14 -25.34 5.65 16.30
C GLY A 14 -24.48 4.83 15.34
N LEU A 15 -25.14 4.04 14.48
CA LEU A 15 -24.58 3.54 13.24
C LEU A 15 -24.03 4.73 12.43
N TRP A 16 -22.74 4.69 12.08
CA TRP A 16 -22.13 5.60 11.12
C TRP A 16 -22.82 5.46 9.76
N SER A 17 -23.79 6.32 9.48
CA SER A 17 -24.31 6.52 8.13
C SER A 17 -23.36 7.46 7.38
N GLY A 18 -22.31 6.90 6.79
CA GLY A 18 -21.54 7.61 5.76
C GLY A 18 -22.42 7.82 4.53
N LEU A 19 -23.03 9.00 4.39
CA LEU A 19 -23.78 9.52 3.22
C LEU A 19 -24.24 10.94 3.63
N ARG A 20 -23.88 12.08 3.02
CA ARG A 20 -23.62 12.44 1.62
C ARG A 20 -22.84 13.76 1.60
N ALA A 21 -21.64 13.75 1.03
CA ALA A 21 -21.11 14.89 0.29
C ALA A 21 -20.38 14.38 -0.96
N GLN A 22 -21.01 13.43 -1.66
CA GLN A 22 -20.74 13.23 -3.08
C GLN A 22 -21.65 14.20 -3.81
N VAL A 23 -21.12 15.02 -4.72
CA VAL A 23 -21.95 15.64 -5.75
C VAL A 23 -22.47 14.49 -6.62
N PRO A 24 -23.77 14.11 -6.59
CA PRO A 24 -24.27 13.05 -7.43
C PRO A 24 -24.95 13.64 -8.67
N GLY A 25 -24.44 13.31 -9.85
CA GLY A 25 -25.21 13.42 -11.10
C GLY A 25 -25.36 14.82 -11.71
N SER A 26 -26.29 14.94 -12.66
CA SER A 26 -26.55 16.09 -13.54
C SER A 26 -27.11 17.36 -12.86
N GLY A 27 -27.03 17.45 -11.53
CA GLY A 27 -27.48 18.61 -10.77
C GLY A 27 -26.48 19.76 -10.85
N ILE A 28 -26.96 21.00 -10.79
CA ILE A 28 -26.10 22.18 -10.62
C ILE A 28 -25.53 22.15 -9.18
N PRO A 29 -24.21 22.29 -8.99
CA PRO A 29 -23.61 22.35 -7.65
C PRO A 29 -24.19 23.50 -6.80
N ASP A 30 -24.53 23.21 -5.54
CA ASP A 30 -24.98 24.19 -4.55
C ASP A 30 -23.92 24.33 -3.44
N LEU A 31 -23.27 25.49 -3.40
CA LEU A 31 -22.21 25.79 -2.44
C LEU A 31 -22.73 25.92 -1.00
N GLN A 32 -23.93 26.47 -0.81
CA GLN A 32 -24.50 26.68 0.52
C GLN A 32 -24.89 25.35 1.14
N ALA A 33 -25.51 24.47 0.34
CA ALA A 33 -25.83 23.11 0.76
C ALA A 33 -24.57 22.32 1.11
N LEU A 34 -23.49 22.44 0.31
CA LEU A 34 -22.21 21.83 0.62
C LEU A 34 -21.66 22.33 1.97
N TYR A 35 -21.58 23.65 2.17
CA TYR A 35 -21.02 24.21 3.40
C TYR A 35 -21.85 23.86 4.64
N ALA A 36 -23.18 23.78 4.51
CA ALA A 36 -24.04 23.33 5.60
C ALA A 36 -23.88 21.83 5.92
N SER A 37 -23.40 21.02 4.96
CA SER A 37 -23.19 19.56 5.14
C SER A 37 -21.84 19.19 5.74
N VAL A 38 -20.87 20.11 5.75
CA VAL A 38 -19.53 19.87 6.29
C VAL A 38 -19.55 20.10 7.80
N GLU A 39 -19.37 19.04 8.57
CA GLU A 39 -19.16 19.13 10.02
C GLU A 39 -17.76 19.71 10.28
N THR A 40 -17.71 20.87 10.93
CA THR A 40 -16.46 21.59 11.24
C THR A 40 -15.92 21.29 12.63
N ASP A 41 -16.65 20.51 13.42
CA ASP A 41 -16.23 20.09 14.75
C ASP A 41 -15.09 19.07 14.56
N ALA A 42 -13.86 19.52 14.78
CA ALA A 42 -12.65 18.71 14.65
C ALA A 42 -12.56 17.72 15.81
N ARG A 43 -13.50 16.79 15.91
CA ARG A 43 -13.35 15.63 16.77
C ARG A 43 -12.14 14.86 16.26
N GLU A 44 -11.19 14.56 17.15
CA GLU A 44 -10.05 13.73 16.83
C GLU A 44 -10.54 12.43 16.18
N THR A 45 -10.21 12.25 14.92
CA THR A 45 -10.48 11.00 14.23
C THR A 45 -9.53 9.96 14.79
N THR A 46 -10.04 8.85 15.30
CA THR A 46 -9.19 7.74 15.78
C THR A 46 -8.64 6.87 14.64
N ALA A 47 -8.92 7.25 13.39
CA ALA A 47 -8.47 6.50 12.22
C ALA A 47 -6.97 6.76 11.96
N PRO A 48 -6.17 5.72 11.65
CA PRO A 48 -4.73 5.85 11.51
C PRO A 48 -4.34 6.66 10.27
N LEU A 49 -3.30 7.48 10.41
CA LEU A 49 -2.72 8.28 9.33
C LEU A 49 -1.72 7.44 8.53
N ILE A 50 -2.08 7.11 7.29
CA ILE A 50 -1.31 6.22 6.42
C ILE A 50 -0.61 7.01 5.34
N GLY A 51 0.72 7.05 5.40
CA GLY A 51 1.54 7.63 4.34
C GLY A 51 1.54 6.75 3.10
N ILE A 52 1.49 7.35 1.93
CA ILE A 52 1.59 6.64 0.64
C ILE A 52 2.74 7.27 -0.15
N SER A 53 3.74 6.47 -0.52
CA SER A 53 4.86 6.98 -1.31
C SER A 53 4.43 7.36 -2.73
N ALA A 54 4.93 8.49 -3.22
CA ALA A 54 4.57 9.03 -4.53
C ALA A 54 5.62 8.74 -5.60
N SER A 55 5.16 8.58 -6.84
CA SER A 55 6.01 8.65 -8.03
C SER A 55 6.28 10.11 -8.40
N ARG A 56 7.37 10.38 -9.11
CA ARG A 56 7.63 11.71 -9.68
C ARG A 56 7.06 11.83 -11.09
N THR A 57 6.56 13.01 -11.43
CA THR A 57 6.21 13.40 -12.80
C THR A 57 7.39 14.11 -13.47
N SER A 58 7.34 14.23 -14.80
CA SER A 58 8.40 14.87 -15.59
C SER A 58 8.59 16.35 -15.26
N ASP A 59 7.56 17.03 -14.76
CA ASP A 59 7.60 18.41 -14.25
C ASP A 59 8.03 18.50 -12.77
N GLY A 60 8.41 17.38 -12.15
CA GLY A 60 8.88 17.32 -10.76
C GLY A 60 7.78 17.20 -9.70
N GLY A 61 6.50 17.13 -10.11
CA GLY A 61 5.37 16.87 -9.21
C GLY A 61 5.41 15.48 -8.56
N SER A 62 4.67 15.33 -7.45
CA SER A 62 4.45 14.05 -6.78
C SER A 62 3.06 13.53 -7.14
N ARG A 63 2.99 12.31 -7.69
CA ARG A 63 1.74 11.68 -8.11
C ARG A 63 1.56 10.29 -7.51
N ILE A 64 0.31 9.90 -7.32
CA ILE A 64 -0.05 8.54 -6.94
C ILE A 64 -1.35 8.13 -7.66
N GLY A 65 -1.47 6.85 -8.00
CA GLY A 65 -2.70 6.31 -8.57
C GLY A 65 -3.84 6.37 -7.56
N ALA A 66 -5.02 6.78 -8.01
CA ALA A 66 -6.20 6.90 -7.15
C ALA A 66 -6.55 5.59 -6.43
N ALA A 67 -6.25 4.43 -7.04
CA ALA A 67 -6.49 3.11 -6.46
C ALA A 67 -5.83 2.94 -5.08
N TYR A 68 -4.60 3.42 -4.89
CA TYR A 68 -3.89 3.35 -3.60
C TYR A 68 -4.63 4.15 -2.53
N VAL A 69 -4.96 5.42 -2.85
CA VAL A 69 -5.68 6.33 -1.95
C VAL A 69 -7.04 5.74 -1.57
N GLN A 70 -7.79 5.27 -2.58
CA GLN A 70 -9.12 4.69 -2.37
C GLN A 70 -9.08 3.38 -1.58
N ALA A 71 -8.04 2.56 -1.75
CA ALA A 71 -7.89 1.32 -0.98
C ALA A 71 -7.68 1.62 0.52
N VAL A 72 -6.87 2.64 0.86
CA VAL A 72 -6.69 3.10 2.24
C VAL A 72 -8.00 3.65 2.82
N VAL A 73 -8.70 4.51 2.08
CA VAL A 73 -10.01 5.08 2.52
C VAL A 73 -11.03 3.97 2.76
N LYS A 74 -11.17 3.03 1.81
CA LYS A 74 -12.10 1.88 1.95
C LYS A 74 -11.74 0.95 3.11
N ALA A 75 -10.47 0.92 3.51
CA ALA A 75 -10.02 0.15 4.66
C ALA A 75 -10.22 0.87 6.00
N GLY A 76 -10.61 2.15 5.99
CA GLY A 76 -10.85 2.96 7.20
C GLY A 76 -9.67 3.80 7.65
N GLY A 77 -8.61 3.93 6.84
CA GLY A 77 -7.46 4.79 7.13
C GLY A 77 -7.56 6.18 6.52
N ILE A 78 -6.72 7.10 7.00
CA ILE A 78 -6.59 8.46 6.47
C ILE A 78 -5.33 8.53 5.57
N PRO A 79 -5.48 8.58 4.24
CA PRO A 79 -4.33 8.59 3.34
C PRO A 79 -3.62 9.96 3.32
N VAL A 80 -2.29 9.93 3.38
CA VAL A 80 -1.42 11.11 3.15
C VAL A 80 -0.44 10.78 2.03
N VAL A 81 -0.52 11.53 0.93
CA VAL A 81 0.47 11.42 -0.14
C VAL A 81 1.76 12.07 0.33
N ILE A 82 2.84 11.29 0.42
CA ILE A 82 4.14 11.80 0.84
C ILE A 82 4.81 12.43 -0.40
N PRO A 83 5.20 13.71 -0.36
CA PRO A 83 5.93 14.33 -1.47
C PRO A 83 7.29 13.64 -1.68
N ALA A 84 7.67 13.41 -2.93
CA ALA A 84 8.90 12.73 -3.33
C ALA A 84 10.12 13.66 -3.20
N VAL A 85 10.43 14.08 -1.97
CA VAL A 85 11.59 14.91 -1.59
C VAL A 85 12.65 14.07 -0.90
N THR A 86 13.91 14.51 -0.94
CA THR A 86 15.05 13.76 -0.35
C THR A 86 15.60 14.39 0.93
N ASP A 87 15.04 15.52 1.38
CA ASP A 87 15.43 16.18 2.62
C ASP A 87 15.07 15.30 3.84
N GLU A 88 16.08 14.92 4.62
CA GLU A 88 15.90 13.98 5.72
C GLU A 88 15.08 14.57 6.88
N GLN A 89 15.23 15.86 7.18
CA GLN A 89 14.49 16.50 8.28
C GLN A 89 12.99 16.54 7.94
N VAL A 90 12.65 16.86 6.69
CA VAL A 90 11.27 16.83 6.19
C VAL A 90 10.71 15.41 6.28
N LEU A 91 11.42 14.40 5.75
CA LEU A 91 10.95 13.02 5.77
C LEU A 91 10.78 12.47 7.19
N ARG A 92 11.72 12.80 8.10
CA ARG A 92 11.64 12.44 9.53
C ARG A 92 10.44 13.08 10.20
N GLY A 93 10.14 14.34 9.88
CA GLY A 93 8.97 15.05 10.35
C GLY A 93 7.66 14.43 9.89
N ILE A 94 7.61 14.00 8.62
CA ILE A 94 6.43 13.31 8.06
C ILE A 94 6.26 11.94 8.71
N ILE A 95 7.27 11.05 8.64
CA ILE A 95 7.20 9.70 9.21
C ILE A 95 6.85 9.73 10.70
N GLY A 96 7.32 10.73 11.45
CA GLY A 96 7.01 10.84 12.88
C GLY A 96 5.56 11.18 13.24
N ARG A 97 4.70 11.41 12.25
CA ARG A 97 3.26 11.66 12.43
C ARG A 97 2.39 10.58 11.80
N LEU A 98 3.00 9.62 11.10
CA LEU A 98 2.27 8.54 10.43
C LEU A 98 2.13 7.36 11.39
N ASP A 99 1.04 6.62 11.19
CA ASP A 99 0.73 5.37 11.90
C ASP A 99 0.98 4.14 11.01
N GLY A 100 1.15 4.34 9.72
CA GLY A 100 1.49 3.29 8.75
C GLY A 100 2.03 3.85 7.45
N LEU A 101 2.65 3.00 6.65
CA LEU A 101 3.25 3.36 5.36
C LEU A 101 2.86 2.36 4.26
N VAL A 102 2.44 2.88 3.12
CA VAL A 102 2.28 2.14 1.86
C VAL A 102 3.36 2.59 0.90
N LEU A 103 4.21 1.66 0.46
CA LEU A 103 5.17 1.87 -0.62
C LEU A 103 4.52 1.42 -1.93
N SER A 104 4.33 2.37 -2.84
CA SER A 104 3.60 2.15 -4.10
C SER A 104 4.44 1.45 -5.18
N GLY A 105 3.76 0.88 -6.17
CA GLY A 105 4.38 0.39 -7.40
C GLY A 105 5.01 1.51 -8.23
N GLY A 106 5.69 1.15 -9.32
CA GLY A 106 6.28 2.13 -10.23
C GLY A 106 7.39 1.59 -11.12
N ALA A 107 8.28 2.51 -11.49
CA ALA A 107 9.45 2.29 -12.33
C ALA A 107 10.48 1.34 -11.67
N ASP A 108 11.47 0.87 -12.42
CA ASP A 108 12.45 -0.09 -11.90
C ASP A 108 13.29 0.47 -10.75
N VAL A 109 13.80 -0.42 -9.91
CA VAL A 109 14.77 -0.06 -8.86
C VAL A 109 16.17 0.00 -9.47
N ASN A 110 16.91 1.09 -9.22
CA ASN A 110 18.27 1.22 -9.71
C ASN A 110 19.18 0.08 -9.19
N PRO A 111 19.80 -0.73 -10.06
CA PRO A 111 20.61 -1.88 -9.68
C PRO A 111 21.86 -1.56 -8.86
N GLN A 112 22.32 -0.32 -8.90
CA GLN A 112 23.44 0.13 -8.07
C GLN A 112 23.14 0.01 -6.57
N TRP A 113 21.87 0.08 -6.15
CA TRP A 113 21.49 -0.11 -4.74
C TRP A 113 21.72 -1.53 -4.23
N TYR A 114 21.77 -2.52 -5.12
CA TYR A 114 22.11 -3.90 -4.80
C TYR A 114 23.38 -4.39 -5.54
N LYS A 115 24.26 -3.44 -5.89
CA LYS A 115 25.63 -3.67 -6.38
C LYS A 115 25.72 -4.47 -7.68
N GLU A 116 24.76 -4.29 -8.58
CA GLU A 116 24.81 -4.85 -9.93
C GLU A 116 24.94 -3.73 -10.98
N GLU A 117 25.57 -4.05 -12.11
CA GLU A 117 25.55 -3.19 -13.30
C GLU A 117 24.17 -3.26 -13.98
N PRO A 118 23.71 -2.18 -14.64
CA PRO A 118 22.46 -2.18 -15.39
C PRO A 118 22.54 -3.15 -16.57
N ARG A 119 21.53 -4.00 -16.72
CA ARG A 119 21.32 -4.82 -17.91
C ARG A 119 20.60 -4.05 -19.01
N GLU A 120 20.65 -4.57 -20.23
CA GLU A 120 20.04 -3.93 -21.40
C GLU A 120 18.52 -3.80 -21.26
N GLU A 121 17.89 -4.74 -20.55
CA GLU A 121 16.44 -4.82 -20.35
C GLU A 121 15.92 -3.93 -19.20
N LEU A 122 16.82 -3.28 -18.45
CA LEU A 122 16.44 -2.37 -17.37
C LEU A 122 15.54 -1.26 -17.94
N ALA A 123 14.33 -1.13 -17.39
CA ALA A 123 13.41 -0.11 -17.83
C ALA A 123 13.74 1.25 -17.17
N GLN A 124 12.77 2.16 -17.18
CA GLN A 124 12.95 3.47 -16.57
C GLN A 124 13.28 3.33 -15.07
N VAL A 125 14.30 4.05 -14.60
CA VAL A 125 14.64 4.21 -13.18
C VAL A 125 14.48 5.67 -12.76
N ASP A 126 14.20 5.92 -11.48
CA ASP A 126 14.17 7.27 -10.90
C ASP A 126 15.05 7.32 -9.64
N PRO A 127 16.33 7.74 -9.77
CA PRO A 127 17.27 7.76 -8.65
C PRO A 127 16.83 8.65 -7.50
N THR A 128 16.09 9.74 -7.77
CA THR A 128 15.57 10.62 -6.72
C THR A 128 14.49 9.90 -5.92
N ARG A 129 13.57 9.20 -6.62
CA ARG A 129 12.55 8.38 -5.97
C ARG A 129 13.16 7.25 -5.16
N ASP A 130 14.15 6.54 -5.70
CA ASP A 130 14.84 5.46 -4.98
C ASP A 130 15.43 5.98 -3.67
N LEU A 131 16.18 7.09 -3.71
CA LEU A 131 16.79 7.69 -2.52
C LEU A 131 15.73 8.10 -1.48
N TYR A 132 14.64 8.72 -1.93
CA TYR A 132 13.52 9.13 -1.10
C TYR A 132 12.84 7.94 -0.40
N GLU A 133 12.48 6.88 -1.14
CA GLU A 133 11.79 5.72 -0.57
C GLU A 133 12.72 4.85 0.29
N LEU A 134 14.01 4.73 -0.05
CA LEU A 134 14.98 4.06 0.83
C LEU A 134 15.11 4.79 2.18
N LYS A 135 15.10 6.13 2.18
CA LYS A 135 15.05 6.92 3.42
C LYS A 135 13.74 6.69 4.18
N LEU A 136 12.59 6.66 3.50
CA LEU A 136 11.31 6.35 4.13
C LEU A 136 11.31 4.96 4.78
N ILE A 137 11.80 3.93 4.07
CA ILE A 137 11.91 2.56 4.60
C ILE A 137 12.76 2.56 5.86
N LYS A 138 13.94 3.19 5.83
CA LYS A 138 14.81 3.26 7.02
C LYS A 138 14.10 3.92 8.20
N LEU A 139 13.54 5.11 7.98
CA LEU A 139 12.87 5.88 9.03
C LEU A 139 11.63 5.19 9.61
N ALA A 140 10.82 4.55 8.75
CA ALA A 140 9.62 3.84 9.18
C ALA A 140 9.98 2.56 9.95
N THR A 141 10.92 1.78 9.42
CA THR A 141 11.29 0.51 10.04
C THR A 141 12.07 0.69 11.34
N ASP A 142 12.93 1.70 11.47
CA ASP A 142 13.59 2.02 12.76
C ASP A 142 12.61 2.32 13.91
N ARG A 143 11.34 2.62 13.60
CA ARG A 143 10.27 2.92 14.55
C ARG A 143 9.23 1.80 14.64
N ASP A 144 9.51 0.67 13.99
CA ASP A 144 8.58 -0.46 13.81
C ASP A 144 7.19 -0.05 13.30
N LEU A 145 7.15 1.00 12.46
CA LEU A 145 5.93 1.43 11.80
C LEU A 145 5.42 0.31 10.89
N PRO A 146 4.11 0.02 10.86
CA PRO A 146 3.52 -0.86 9.87
C PRO A 146 3.82 -0.43 8.43
N VAL A 147 4.33 -1.36 7.62
CA VAL A 147 4.68 -1.09 6.21
C VAL A 147 4.06 -2.13 5.29
N LEU A 148 3.37 -1.65 4.25
CA LEU A 148 2.90 -2.43 3.12
C LEU A 148 3.67 -2.05 1.85
N GLY A 149 4.49 -2.95 1.31
CA GLY A 149 5.14 -2.79 0.01
C GLY A 149 4.35 -3.43 -1.12
N ILE A 150 4.06 -2.68 -2.18
CA ILE A 150 3.28 -3.17 -3.33
C ILE A 150 4.12 -3.11 -4.60
N CYS A 151 4.23 -4.24 -5.31
CA CYS A 151 5.03 -4.41 -6.53
C CYS A 151 6.47 -3.90 -6.32
N ARG A 152 6.83 -2.77 -6.92
CA ARG A 152 8.09 -2.07 -6.68
C ARG A 152 8.37 -1.80 -5.19
N GLY A 153 7.35 -1.51 -4.39
CA GLY A 153 7.49 -1.33 -2.94
C GLY A 153 8.01 -2.58 -2.22
N LEU A 154 7.56 -3.78 -2.61
CA LEU A 154 8.13 -5.05 -2.12
C LEU A 154 9.59 -5.20 -2.53
N GLN A 155 9.92 -4.82 -3.77
CA GLN A 155 11.28 -4.94 -4.31
C GLN A 155 12.25 -4.00 -3.57
N LEU A 156 11.84 -2.75 -3.33
CA LEU A 156 12.61 -1.81 -2.52
C LEU A 156 12.78 -2.28 -1.07
N LEU A 157 11.75 -2.87 -0.45
CA LEU A 157 11.90 -3.48 0.87
C LEU A 157 12.98 -4.55 0.83
N ASN A 158 12.98 -5.45 -0.16
CA ASN A 158 14.02 -6.46 -0.29
C ASN A 158 15.42 -5.85 -0.41
N VAL A 159 15.59 -4.88 -1.31
CA VAL A 159 16.87 -4.19 -1.54
C VAL A 159 17.36 -3.44 -0.30
N ALA A 160 16.47 -2.71 0.39
CA ALA A 160 16.80 -1.94 1.59
C ALA A 160 17.33 -2.82 2.74
N PHE A 161 16.95 -4.10 2.78
CA PHE A 161 17.41 -5.08 3.77
C PHE A 161 18.55 -5.99 3.25
N GLY A 162 19.12 -5.66 2.08
CA GLY A 162 20.31 -6.31 1.53
C GLY A 162 20.05 -7.47 0.58
N GLY A 163 18.83 -7.61 0.06
CA GLY A 163 18.51 -8.55 -1.01
C GLY A 163 18.79 -7.97 -2.41
N THR A 164 18.58 -8.80 -3.43
CA THR A 164 18.82 -8.46 -4.86
C THR A 164 17.57 -8.72 -5.70
N LEU A 165 17.57 -8.22 -6.94
CA LEU A 165 16.48 -8.39 -7.90
C LEU A 165 16.97 -9.08 -9.17
N TYR A 166 16.08 -9.81 -9.82
CA TYR A 166 16.15 -9.99 -11.27
C TYR A 166 15.75 -8.64 -11.88
N GLN A 167 16.65 -8.04 -12.65
CA GLN A 167 16.42 -6.84 -13.46
C GLN A 167 15.45 -7.12 -14.61
N ASP A 168 15.41 -8.36 -15.09
CA ASP A 168 14.43 -8.84 -16.05
C ASP A 168 14.26 -10.37 -15.93
N ILE A 169 13.05 -10.82 -15.59
CA ILE A 169 12.74 -12.25 -15.42
C ILE A 169 13.01 -13.03 -16.71
N PRO A 170 12.51 -12.62 -17.90
CA PRO A 170 12.73 -13.36 -19.14
C PRO A 170 14.18 -13.66 -19.49
N THR A 171 15.10 -12.74 -19.23
CA THR A 171 16.51 -12.89 -19.61
C THR A 171 17.39 -13.50 -18.51
N GLN A 172 16.89 -13.62 -17.27
CA GLN A 172 17.69 -14.10 -16.13
C GLN A 172 17.22 -15.43 -15.54
N ARG A 173 15.99 -15.86 -15.85
CA ARG A 173 15.43 -17.07 -15.27
C ARG A 173 14.44 -17.76 -16.22
N THR A 174 14.50 -19.09 -16.25
CA THR A 174 13.44 -19.90 -16.87
C THR A 174 12.12 -19.66 -16.15
N HIS A 175 11.12 -19.21 -16.89
CA HIS A 175 9.78 -18.91 -16.40
C HIS A 175 8.76 -19.34 -17.46
N TYR A 176 7.52 -19.56 -17.04
CA TYR A 176 6.42 -19.87 -17.96
C TYR A 176 5.13 -19.10 -17.64
N VAL A 177 5.09 -18.39 -16.50
CA VAL A 177 4.00 -17.49 -16.14
C VAL A 177 4.30 -16.11 -16.72
N LYS A 178 3.29 -15.48 -17.34
CA LYS A 178 3.40 -14.10 -17.84
C LYS A 178 3.17 -13.12 -16.69
N HIS A 179 4.26 -12.56 -16.15
CA HIS A 179 4.27 -11.61 -15.02
C HIS A 179 3.99 -10.15 -15.41
N ASN A 180 3.86 -9.87 -16.70
CA ASN A 180 3.43 -8.58 -17.21
C ASN A 180 2.20 -8.77 -18.10
N GLN A 181 1.01 -8.63 -17.52
CA GLN A 181 -0.25 -8.97 -18.16
C GLN A 181 -0.77 -7.86 -19.10
N GLU A 182 -1.62 -8.26 -20.05
CA GLU A 182 -2.39 -7.33 -20.91
C GLU A 182 -3.83 -7.12 -20.42
N LEU A 183 -4.29 -7.96 -19.47
CA LEU A 183 -5.61 -7.81 -18.86
C LEU A 183 -5.68 -6.53 -18.02
N PRO A 184 -6.86 -5.89 -17.88
CA PRO A 184 -7.01 -4.73 -17.02
C PRO A 184 -6.62 -5.07 -15.57
N GLY A 185 -6.04 -4.11 -14.84
CA GLY A 185 -5.51 -4.36 -13.49
C GLY A 185 -6.56 -4.73 -12.44
N SER A 186 -7.84 -4.55 -12.73
CA SER A 186 -8.93 -5.05 -11.88
C SER A 186 -9.18 -6.56 -12.01
N TYR A 187 -8.45 -7.26 -12.90
CA TYR A 187 -8.57 -8.70 -13.13
C TYR A 187 -7.26 -9.42 -12.82
N GLY A 188 -7.38 -10.56 -12.16
CA GLY A 188 -6.25 -11.46 -11.95
C GLY A 188 -5.90 -12.25 -13.22
N SER A 189 -4.59 -12.49 -13.42
CA SER A 189 -4.01 -13.19 -14.56
C SER A 189 -3.39 -14.54 -14.20
N HIS A 190 -2.79 -14.68 -13.02
CA HIS A 190 -2.22 -15.96 -12.56
C HIS A 190 -2.47 -16.18 -11.06
N ARG A 191 -2.08 -17.36 -10.55
CA ARG A 191 -2.26 -17.75 -9.16
C ARG A 191 -1.00 -17.50 -8.35
N ALA A 192 -1.17 -16.96 -7.15
CA ALA A 192 -0.18 -17.00 -6.07
C ALA A 192 -0.57 -18.09 -5.07
N TYR A 193 0.36 -18.99 -4.76
CA TYR A 193 0.24 -20.02 -3.74
C TYR A 193 0.87 -19.50 -2.45
N ILE A 194 0.10 -19.52 -1.37
CA ILE A 194 0.42 -18.86 -0.10
C ILE A 194 0.72 -19.94 0.95
N LYS A 195 1.83 -19.77 1.67
CA LYS A 195 2.18 -20.65 2.79
C LYS A 195 1.15 -20.54 3.90
N LYS A 196 0.57 -21.67 4.32
CA LYS A 196 -0.59 -21.72 5.24
C LYS A 196 -0.30 -21.10 6.61
N GLU A 197 0.94 -21.18 7.05
CA GLU A 197 1.44 -20.66 8.32
C GLU A 197 1.78 -19.16 8.29
N SER A 198 1.69 -18.51 7.12
CA SER A 198 2.02 -17.10 6.98
C SER A 198 0.93 -16.18 7.53
N ARG A 199 1.34 -14.96 7.93
CA ARG A 199 0.38 -13.91 8.29
C ARG A 199 -0.51 -13.55 7.10
N LEU A 200 0.04 -13.57 5.88
CA LEU A 200 -0.74 -13.34 4.66
C LEU A 200 -1.89 -14.35 4.48
N ALA A 201 -1.64 -15.65 4.70
CA ALA A 201 -2.69 -16.66 4.63
C ALA A 201 -3.79 -16.41 5.66
N SER A 202 -3.42 -16.00 6.88
CA SER A 202 -4.38 -15.60 7.92
C SER A 202 -5.19 -14.36 7.54
N ILE A 203 -4.57 -13.35 6.92
CA ILE A 203 -5.25 -12.12 6.48
C ILE A 203 -6.29 -12.44 5.41
N LEU A 204 -5.91 -13.23 4.41
CA LEU A 204 -6.78 -13.52 3.27
C LEU A 204 -7.81 -14.61 3.59
N GLY A 205 -7.48 -15.53 4.49
CA GLY A 205 -8.25 -16.74 4.80
C GLY A 205 -8.14 -17.78 3.68
N LYS A 206 -7.04 -17.79 2.93
CA LYS A 206 -6.83 -18.60 1.74
C LYS A 206 -5.36 -19.02 1.63
N ASP A 207 -5.11 -20.21 1.08
CA ASP A 207 -3.77 -20.72 0.73
C ASP A 207 -3.44 -20.51 -0.76
N SER A 208 -4.36 -19.96 -1.55
CA SER A 208 -4.08 -19.44 -2.88
C SER A 208 -5.09 -18.39 -3.32
N VAL A 209 -4.64 -17.46 -4.15
CA VAL A 209 -5.47 -16.39 -4.72
C VAL A 209 -5.07 -16.13 -6.17
N THR A 210 -6.02 -15.74 -7.01
CA THR A 210 -5.74 -15.23 -8.36
C THR A 210 -5.38 -13.76 -8.23
N ILE A 211 -4.23 -13.36 -8.80
CA ILE A 211 -3.63 -12.03 -8.68
C ILE A 211 -3.42 -11.40 -10.05
N ASN A 212 -3.43 -10.07 -10.11
CA ASN A 212 -2.95 -9.34 -11.29
C ASN A 212 -1.42 -9.28 -11.28
N SER A 213 -0.80 -8.88 -12.39
CA SER A 213 0.65 -8.93 -12.55
C SER A 213 1.14 -7.92 -13.57
N PHE A 214 1.97 -6.97 -13.14
CA PHE A 214 2.50 -5.87 -13.95
C PHE A 214 3.98 -5.62 -13.63
N HIS A 215 4.78 -6.69 -13.67
CA HIS A 215 6.21 -6.60 -13.37
C HIS A 215 7.04 -7.49 -14.29
N HIS A 216 8.22 -7.00 -14.65
CA HIS A 216 9.26 -7.80 -15.29
C HIS A 216 10.47 -7.99 -14.36
N GLN A 217 10.59 -7.20 -13.30
CA GLN A 217 11.51 -7.43 -12.19
C GLN A 217 10.89 -8.34 -11.13
N ALA A 218 11.72 -9.04 -10.37
CA ALA A 218 11.31 -9.84 -9.20
C ALA A 218 12.45 -9.99 -8.20
N ILE A 219 12.15 -10.43 -6.98
CA ILE A 219 13.18 -10.81 -6.00
C ILE A 219 14.02 -11.97 -6.55
N LYS A 220 15.35 -11.80 -6.54
CA LYS A 220 16.34 -12.83 -6.87
C LYS A 220 16.86 -13.46 -5.58
N ASP A 221 17.63 -12.70 -4.81
CA ASP A 221 18.07 -13.09 -3.48
C ASP A 221 17.22 -12.36 -2.44
N LEU A 222 16.51 -13.13 -1.63
CA LEU A 222 15.68 -12.57 -0.56
C LEU A 222 16.57 -12.10 0.60
N ALA A 223 16.34 -10.89 1.08
CA ALA A 223 17.05 -10.35 2.23
C ALA A 223 16.81 -11.20 3.50
N PRO A 224 17.83 -11.38 4.36
CA PRO A 224 17.73 -12.24 5.54
C PRO A 224 16.64 -11.86 6.55
N ALA A 225 16.19 -10.60 6.52
CA ALA A 225 15.14 -10.09 7.41
C ALA A 225 13.73 -10.58 7.05
N PHE A 226 13.54 -11.19 5.88
CA PHE A 226 12.23 -11.59 5.38
C PHE A 226 12.08 -13.10 5.22
N LYS A 227 10.82 -13.55 5.27
CA LYS A 227 10.41 -14.87 4.82
C LYS A 227 9.56 -14.73 3.54
N PRO A 228 9.80 -15.58 2.52
CA PRO A 228 8.93 -15.65 1.36
C PRO A 228 7.68 -16.46 1.72
N VAL A 229 6.50 -15.89 1.48
CA VAL A 229 5.22 -16.44 1.94
C VAL A 229 4.19 -16.65 0.84
N ALA A 230 4.43 -16.14 -0.36
CA ALA A 230 3.68 -16.54 -1.53
C ALA A 230 4.60 -16.70 -2.75
N TYR A 231 4.22 -17.59 -3.66
CA TYR A 231 4.94 -17.86 -4.90
C TYR A 231 3.98 -18.00 -6.08
N ALA A 232 4.42 -17.59 -7.26
CA ALA A 232 3.81 -18.00 -8.51
C ALA A 232 4.15 -19.47 -8.83
N ALA A 233 3.48 -20.03 -9.84
CA ALA A 233 3.63 -21.44 -10.21
C ALA A 233 5.04 -21.79 -10.72
N ASP A 234 5.76 -20.82 -11.28
CA ASP A 234 7.17 -20.93 -11.72
C ASP A 234 8.19 -20.59 -10.61
N GLY A 235 7.71 -20.40 -9.38
CA GLY A 235 8.53 -20.18 -8.18
C GLY A 235 9.08 -18.76 -8.05
N ILE A 236 8.57 -17.77 -8.79
CA ILE A 236 8.79 -16.36 -8.50
C ILE A 236 8.15 -16.01 -7.15
N ILE A 237 8.85 -15.25 -6.32
CA ILE A 237 8.34 -14.80 -5.02
C ILE A 237 7.30 -13.70 -5.24
N GLU A 238 6.09 -13.94 -4.73
CA GLU A 238 4.94 -13.04 -4.88
C GLU A 238 4.64 -12.26 -3.60
N ALA A 239 5.07 -12.74 -2.44
CA ALA A 239 4.91 -12.03 -1.19
C ALA A 239 6.00 -12.37 -0.18
N ILE A 240 6.33 -11.38 0.65
CA ILE A 240 7.32 -11.49 1.73
C ILE A 240 6.74 -10.89 3.01
N GLU A 241 7.17 -11.41 4.16
CA GLU A 241 6.86 -10.79 5.46
C GLU A 241 8.08 -10.84 6.39
N ALA A 242 8.22 -9.82 7.23
CA ALA A 242 9.28 -9.79 8.25
C ALA A 242 8.79 -10.45 9.55
N PRO A 243 9.44 -11.52 10.03
CA PRO A 243 9.10 -12.10 11.33
C PRO A 243 9.26 -11.08 12.45
N GLY A 244 8.24 -10.96 13.31
CA GLY A 244 8.27 -10.06 14.47
C GLY A 244 8.12 -8.56 14.15
N ARG A 245 7.88 -8.18 12.88
CA ARG A 245 7.69 -6.78 12.48
C ARG A 245 6.41 -6.62 11.65
N PRO A 246 5.72 -5.46 11.70
CA PRO A 246 4.51 -5.22 10.93
C PRO A 246 4.80 -4.87 9.46
N ILE A 247 5.71 -5.60 8.80
CA ILE A 247 6.12 -5.37 7.41
C ILE A 247 5.60 -6.51 6.53
N LEU A 248 4.79 -6.18 5.52
CA LEU A 248 4.27 -7.08 4.51
C LEU A 248 4.59 -6.53 3.11
N GLY A 249 5.09 -7.37 2.22
CA GLY A 249 5.26 -7.05 0.80
C GLY A 249 4.45 -7.98 -0.07
N VAL A 250 3.84 -7.46 -1.13
CA VAL A 250 3.20 -8.23 -2.20
C VAL A 250 3.65 -7.71 -3.56
N GLN A 251 3.85 -8.60 -4.53
CA GLN A 251 4.40 -8.28 -5.84
C GLN A 251 3.29 -7.88 -6.83
N TRP A 252 2.06 -8.34 -6.61
CA TRP A 252 0.88 -7.90 -7.35
C TRP A 252 0.33 -6.57 -6.85
N HIS A 253 -0.75 -6.09 -7.49
CA HIS A 253 -1.40 -4.80 -7.23
C HIS A 253 -2.79 -4.98 -6.56
N PRO A 254 -2.85 -5.21 -5.23
CA PRO A 254 -4.11 -5.41 -4.51
C PRO A 254 -5.01 -4.16 -4.51
N GLU A 255 -4.44 -2.96 -4.67
CA GLU A 255 -5.18 -1.70 -4.79
C GLU A 255 -6.07 -1.69 -6.05
N ALA A 256 -5.56 -2.20 -7.17
CA ALA A 256 -6.29 -2.25 -8.43
C ALA A 256 -7.40 -3.30 -8.41
N LEU A 257 -7.16 -4.47 -7.80
CA LEU A 257 -8.18 -5.49 -7.56
C LEU A 257 -9.28 -4.97 -6.62
N THR A 258 -8.90 -4.25 -5.55
CA THR A 258 -9.83 -3.60 -4.63
C THR A 258 -10.67 -2.53 -5.32
N GLN A 259 -10.08 -1.76 -6.24
CA GLN A 259 -10.83 -0.83 -7.09
C GLN A 259 -11.84 -1.55 -7.98
N GLY A 260 -11.48 -2.73 -8.50
CA GLY A 260 -12.36 -3.65 -9.23
C GLY A 260 -13.43 -4.35 -8.39
N GLY A 261 -13.46 -4.14 -7.07
CA GLY A 261 -14.47 -4.70 -6.16
C GLY A 261 -14.03 -5.95 -5.40
N ASP A 262 -12.77 -6.38 -5.50
CA ASP A 262 -12.27 -7.54 -4.75
C ASP A 262 -12.13 -7.21 -3.25
N THR A 263 -13.07 -7.73 -2.46
CA THR A 263 -13.09 -7.57 -1.00
C THR A 263 -12.06 -8.45 -0.28
N THR A 264 -11.52 -9.48 -0.93
CA THR A 264 -10.41 -10.29 -0.41
C THR A 264 -9.13 -9.46 -0.40
N MET A 265 -8.85 -8.73 -1.49
CA MET A 265 -7.66 -7.87 -1.58
C MET A 265 -7.73 -6.66 -0.65
N LEU A 266 -8.94 -6.13 -0.40
CA LEU A 266 -9.15 -5.10 0.60
C LEU A 266 -8.69 -5.51 2.02
N LYS A 267 -8.68 -6.82 2.34
CA LYS A 267 -8.23 -7.31 3.65
C LYS A 267 -6.76 -6.99 3.93
N ILE A 268 -5.91 -6.87 2.90
CA ILE A 268 -4.50 -6.49 3.05
C ILE A 268 -4.40 -5.06 3.61
N PHE A 269 -5.19 -4.13 3.06
CA PHE A 269 -5.26 -2.77 3.55
C PHE A 269 -5.90 -2.69 4.94
N LYS A 270 -6.98 -3.43 5.18
CA LYS A 270 -7.59 -3.51 6.53
C LYS A 270 -6.61 -4.03 7.58
N HIS A 271 -5.79 -5.02 7.23
CA HIS A 271 -4.75 -5.49 8.12
C HIS A 271 -3.76 -4.37 8.47
N LEU A 272 -3.26 -3.63 7.47
CA LEU A 272 -2.40 -2.46 7.70
C LEU A 272 -3.06 -1.46 8.66
N ILE A 273 -4.31 -1.06 8.40
CA ILE A 273 -5.03 -0.12 9.28
C ILE A 273 -5.14 -0.68 10.71
N ASN A 274 -5.53 -1.95 10.86
CA ASN A 274 -5.71 -2.58 12.17
C ASN A 274 -4.42 -2.61 12.99
N VAL A 275 -3.26 -2.85 12.35
CA VAL A 275 -1.96 -2.86 13.07
C VAL A 275 -1.35 -1.47 13.23
N SER A 276 -1.93 -0.45 12.59
CA SER A 276 -1.57 0.97 12.72
C SER A 276 -2.34 1.68 13.82
N HIS A 277 -3.40 1.08 14.38
CA HIS A 277 -4.06 1.63 15.55
C HIS A 277 -3.14 1.52 16.78
N HIS A 278 -2.90 2.66 17.42
CA HIS A 278 -2.34 2.72 18.76
C HIS A 278 -3.54 2.80 19.72
N ASP A 279 -3.68 1.82 20.61
CA ASP A 279 -4.59 1.90 21.77
C ASP A 279 -4.09 2.94 22.79
#